data_AF-A0A800CDQ9-F1
#
_entry.id   AF-A0A800CDQ9-F1
#
_cell.length_a   1.000
_cell.length_b   1.000
_cell.length_c   1.000
_cell.angle_alpha   90.00
_cell.angle_beta   90.00
_cell.angle_gamma   90.00
#
_symmetry.space_group_name_H-M   'P 1'
#
loop_
_entity.id
_entity.type
_entity.pdbx_description
1 polymer ?
#
loop_
_entity_poly.entity_id
_entity_poly.type
_entity_poly.pdbx_seq_one_letter_code
_entity_poly.pdbx_strand_id
1 'polypeptide(L)'
;VTGNNGPQRWQQKLNTRKGLEYPGLHVLWARRRIHHLTGLLRGSTEPAGIREEILEVAMAHHLVSRYTSLVAVDKTPVRPVDAELDTQPVPVDMPAGWSRIKVFGRLPQTATPAQLYSMIGLAGLLMATLMSWRRRKT
;
A
#
# COMPACT_ATOMS: atom_id res chain seq x y z
N VAL A 1 23.29 -31.27 -29.96
CA VAL A 1 23.49 -31.83 -28.61
C VAL A 1 24.19 -33.16 -28.78
N THR A 2 25.22 -33.42 -27.98
CA THR A 2 25.99 -34.67 -28.04
C THR A 2 26.15 -35.22 -26.62
N GLY A 3 26.09 -36.53 -26.47
CA GLY A 3 26.19 -37.22 -25.19
C GLY A 3 26.76 -38.61 -25.38
N ASN A 4 27.12 -39.26 -24.27
CA ASN A 4 27.66 -40.62 -24.30
C ASN A 4 26.72 -41.55 -23.54
N ASN A 5 26.26 -42.60 -24.22
CA ASN A 5 25.31 -43.59 -23.71
C ASN A 5 25.97 -44.96 -23.86
N GLY A 6 26.99 -45.16 -23.02
CA GLY A 6 27.84 -46.35 -23.05
C GLY A 6 28.88 -46.29 -24.18
N PRO A 7 29.10 -47.37 -24.96
CA PRO A 7 30.13 -47.43 -25.99
C PRO A 7 29.78 -46.65 -27.27
N GLN A 8 28.53 -46.22 -27.45
CA GLN A 8 28.10 -45.45 -28.63
C GLN A 8 27.99 -43.95 -28.30
N ARG A 9 28.61 -43.12 -29.13
CA ARG A 9 28.46 -41.66 -29.08
C ARG A 9 27.14 -41.26 -29.71
N TRP A 10 26.25 -40.68 -28.92
CA TRP A 10 24.99 -40.14 -29.41
C TRP A 10 25.13 -38.66 -29.77
N GLN A 11 24.60 -38.31 -30.94
CA GLN A 11 24.54 -36.93 -31.41
C GLN A 11 23.17 -36.67 -32.02
N GLN A 12 22.53 -35.57 -31.63
CA GLN A 12 21.30 -35.08 -32.22
C GLN A 12 21.45 -33.62 -32.63
N LYS A 13 21.20 -33.33 -33.91
CA LYS A 13 21.07 -31.97 -34.42
C LYS A 13 19.61 -31.54 -34.23
N LEU A 14 19.41 -30.55 -33.37
CA LEU A 14 18.10 -29.93 -33.17
C LEU A 14 17.93 -28.83 -34.22
N ASN A 15 16.85 -28.90 -35.00
CA ASN A 15 16.51 -27.85 -35.95
C ASN A 15 15.73 -26.76 -35.22
N THR A 16 16.43 -25.70 -34.81
CA THR A 16 15.83 -24.58 -34.06
C THR A 16 15.13 -23.54 -34.95
N ARG A 17 15.16 -23.70 -36.29
CA ARG A 17 14.61 -22.72 -37.24
C ARG A 17 13.08 -22.61 -37.23
N LYS A 18 12.39 -23.60 -36.68
CA LYS A 18 10.94 -23.55 -36.42
C LYS A 18 10.70 -23.94 -34.96
N GLY A 19 11.13 -23.07 -34.05
CA GLY A 19 10.55 -23.08 -32.72
C GLY A 19 9.06 -22.86 -32.88
N LEU A 20 8.24 -23.80 -32.42
CA LEU A 20 6.80 -23.57 -32.30
C LEU A 20 6.64 -22.33 -31.41
N GLU A 21 6.07 -21.25 -31.95
CA GLU A 21 5.81 -20.04 -31.18
C GLU A 21 4.69 -20.35 -30.19
N TYR A 22 5.08 -20.75 -28.99
CA TYR A 22 4.15 -20.95 -27.90
C TYR A 22 3.88 -19.60 -27.23
N PRO A 23 2.65 -19.04 -27.34
CA PRO A 23 2.30 -17.82 -26.64
C PRO A 23 2.54 -18.03 -25.14
N GLY A 24 3.41 -17.21 -24.55
CA GLY A 24 3.74 -17.25 -23.12
C GLY A 24 5.04 -17.96 -22.73
N LEU A 25 5.71 -18.71 -23.62
CA LEU A 25 7.00 -19.33 -23.28
C LEU A 25 8.08 -18.27 -22.97
N HIS A 26 8.08 -17.17 -23.71
CA HIS A 26 8.96 -16.03 -23.46
C HIS A 26 8.70 -15.39 -22.08
N VAL A 27 7.43 -15.27 -21.68
CA VAL A 27 7.03 -14.72 -20.36
C VAL A 27 7.51 -15.65 -19.24
N LEU A 28 7.34 -16.97 -19.41
CA LEU A 28 7.75 -17.96 -18.43
C LEU A 28 9.27 -17.95 -18.23
N TRP A 29 10.03 -17.91 -19.33
CA TRP A 29 11.49 -17.78 -19.29
C TRP A 29 11.90 -16.48 -18.59
N ALA A 30 11.31 -15.34 -18.96
CA ALA A 30 11.65 -14.03 -18.42
C ALA A 30 11.38 -13.95 -16.90
N ARG A 31 10.23 -14.47 -16.43
CA ARG A 31 9.93 -14.57 -14.99
C ARG A 31 10.96 -15.41 -14.25
N ARG A 32 11.37 -16.54 -14.83
CA ARG A 32 12.40 -17.40 -14.22
C ARG A 32 13.77 -16.74 -14.22
N ARG A 33 14.13 -15.99 -15.27
CA ARG A 33 15.38 -15.21 -15.32
C ARG A 33 15.40 -14.13 -14.24
N ILE A 34 14.32 -13.35 -14.09
CA ILE A 34 14.20 -12.35 -13.02
C ILE A 34 14.30 -12.99 -11.63
N HIS A 35 13.65 -14.12 -11.40
CA HIS A 35 13.74 -14.83 -10.12
C HIS A 35 15.18 -15.27 -9.81
N HIS A 36 15.89 -15.81 -10.80
CA HIS A 36 17.30 -16.19 -10.67
C HIS A 36 18.18 -14.98 -10.33
N LEU A 37 18.06 -13.87 -11.08
CA LEU A 37 18.80 -12.63 -10.83
C LEU A 37 18.51 -12.06 -9.43
N THR A 38 17.25 -12.12 -9.01
CA THR A 38 16.84 -11.70 -7.66
C THR A 38 17.50 -12.56 -6.57
N GLY A 39 17.67 -13.86 -6.82
CA GLY A 39 18.40 -14.77 -5.94
C GLY A 39 19.87 -14.40 -5.77
N LEU A 40 20.53 -13.96 -6.86
CA LEU A 40 21.93 -13.54 -6.86
C LEU A 40 22.21 -12.26 -6.06
N LEU A 41 21.18 -11.43 -5.80
CA LEU A 41 21.34 -10.22 -4.98
C LEU A 41 21.87 -10.54 -3.58
N ARG A 42 21.57 -11.73 -3.04
CA ARG A 42 22.05 -12.14 -1.72
C ARG A 42 23.51 -12.56 -1.81
N GLY A 43 24.41 -11.63 -1.49
CA GLY A 43 25.86 -11.85 -1.50
C GLY A 43 26.59 -11.31 -2.73
N SER A 44 25.90 -10.56 -3.59
CA SER A 44 26.55 -9.88 -4.73
C SER A 44 27.39 -8.70 -4.26
N THR A 45 28.59 -8.57 -4.82
CA THR A 45 29.45 -7.38 -4.73
C THR A 45 28.99 -6.27 -5.68
N GLU A 46 28.20 -6.62 -6.71
CA GLU A 46 27.74 -5.73 -7.78
C GLU A 46 26.20 -5.77 -7.92
N PRO A 47 25.45 -5.21 -6.95
CA PRO A 47 23.98 -5.20 -7.00
C PRO A 47 23.42 -4.29 -8.10
N ALA A 48 24.19 -3.30 -8.57
CA ALA A 48 23.77 -2.37 -9.62
C ALA A 48 23.62 -3.09 -10.97
N GLY A 49 24.62 -3.88 -11.39
CA GLY A 49 24.54 -4.64 -12.65
C GLY A 49 23.39 -5.66 -12.66
N ILE A 50 23.13 -6.32 -11.52
CA ILE A 50 21.99 -7.24 -11.40
C ILE A 50 20.65 -6.48 -11.54
N ARG A 51 20.56 -5.29 -10.96
CA ARG A 51 19.37 -4.44 -11.09
C ARG A 51 19.12 -4.06 -12.55
N GLU A 52 20.16 -3.63 -13.26
CA GLU A 52 20.08 -3.26 -14.68
C GLU A 52 19.59 -4.43 -15.54
N GLU A 53 20.13 -5.63 -15.29
CA GLU A 53 19.71 -6.83 -16.02
C GLU A 53 18.25 -7.23 -15.72
N ILE A 54 17.81 -7.11 -14.45
CA ILE A 54 16.40 -7.31 -14.09
C ILE A 54 15.50 -6.31 -14.83
N LEU A 55 15.93 -5.05 -14.93
CA LEU A 55 15.17 -3.98 -15.57
C LEU A 55 15.08 -4.23 -17.08
N GLU A 56 16.17 -4.64 -17.73
CA GLU A 56 16.20 -5.00 -19.14
C GLU A 56 15.22 -6.14 -19.46
N VAL A 57 15.31 -7.26 -18.72
CA VAL A 57 14.43 -8.43 -18.94
C VAL A 57 12.96 -8.07 -18.65
N ALA A 58 12.70 -7.29 -17.60
CA ALA A 58 11.35 -6.89 -17.25
C ALA A 58 10.72 -5.99 -18.33
N MET A 59 11.45 -5.00 -18.83
CA MET A 59 10.97 -4.10 -19.87
C MET A 59 10.77 -4.80 -21.21
N ALA A 60 11.73 -5.63 -21.64
CA ALA A 60 11.66 -6.36 -22.90
C ALA A 60 10.45 -7.31 -23.00
N HIS A 61 9.98 -7.82 -21.86
CA HIS A 61 8.86 -8.76 -21.79
C HIS A 61 7.60 -8.21 -21.12
N HIS A 62 7.52 -6.89 -20.90
CA HIS A 62 6.40 -6.21 -20.25
C HIS A 62 6.00 -6.82 -18.90
N LEU A 63 6.99 -7.16 -18.08
CA LEU A 63 6.81 -7.73 -16.74
C LEU A 63 6.94 -6.67 -15.65
N VAL A 64 6.10 -6.79 -14.63
CA VAL A 64 6.26 -6.07 -13.37
C VAL A 64 7.28 -6.81 -12.51
N SER A 65 8.32 -6.10 -12.07
CA SER A 65 9.38 -6.59 -11.18
C SER A 65 9.49 -5.70 -9.94
N ARG A 66 10.45 -5.99 -9.05
CA ARG A 66 10.75 -5.11 -7.91
C ARG A 66 11.10 -3.67 -8.31
N TYR A 67 11.56 -3.47 -9.54
CA TYR A 67 12.06 -2.19 -10.04
C TYR A 67 11.14 -1.55 -11.10
N THR A 68 10.00 -2.14 -11.41
CA THR A 68 9.05 -1.62 -12.41
C THR A 68 7.63 -1.60 -11.84
N SER A 69 6.82 -0.61 -12.24
CA SER A 69 5.42 -0.47 -11.85
C SER A 69 4.56 -0.08 -13.05
N LEU A 70 3.27 -0.44 -13.01
CA LEU A 70 2.31 0.01 -14.00
C LEU A 70 1.64 1.29 -13.50
N VAL A 71 1.78 2.37 -14.26
CA VAL A 71 1.14 3.65 -13.96
C VAL A 71 0.09 3.92 -15.03
N ALA A 72 -1.17 4.01 -14.61
CA ALA A 72 -2.24 4.44 -15.49
C ALA A 72 -2.20 5.97 -15.59
N VAL A 73 -1.99 6.48 -16.81
CA VAL A 73 -2.10 7.90 -17.13
C VAL A 73 -3.36 8.09 -17.96
N ASP A 74 -4.29 8.91 -17.47
CA ASP A 74 -5.50 9.25 -18.22
C ASP A 74 -5.12 10.10 -19.44
N LYS A 75 -5.66 9.72 -20.61
CA LYS A 75 -5.41 10.41 -21.88
C LYS A 75 -6.38 11.57 -22.11
N THR A 76 -7.53 11.59 -21.43
CA THR A 76 -8.58 12.58 -21.66
C THR A 76 -8.91 13.32 -20.36
N PRO A 77 -7.95 14.08 -19.79
CA PRO A 77 -8.21 14.84 -18.59
C PRO A 77 -9.28 15.89 -18.88
N VAL A 78 -10.43 15.79 -18.21
CA VAL A 78 -11.57 16.71 -18.37
C VAL A 78 -11.21 18.12 -17.86
N ARG A 79 -10.24 18.23 -16.95
CA ARG A 79 -9.76 19.50 -16.39
C ARG A 79 -8.48 19.96 -17.09
N PRO A 80 -8.44 21.17 -17.68
CA PRO A 80 -7.21 21.79 -18.16
C PRO A 80 -6.19 21.96 -17.02
N VAL A 81 -4.90 21.80 -17.31
CA VAL A 81 -3.83 21.82 -16.29
C VAL A 81 -3.78 23.16 -15.55
N ASP A 82 -4.01 24.26 -16.27
CA ASP A 82 -3.92 25.63 -15.77
C ASP A 82 -5.22 26.14 -15.11
N ALA A 83 -6.28 25.33 -15.09
CA ALA A 83 -7.52 25.70 -14.41
C ALA A 83 -7.39 25.45 -12.91
N GLU A 84 -7.73 26.47 -12.11
CA GLU A 84 -7.82 26.37 -10.66
C GLU A 84 -8.74 25.22 -10.25
N LEU A 85 -8.38 24.53 -9.17
CA LEU A 85 -9.14 23.42 -8.64
C LEU A 85 -10.36 23.96 -7.88
N ASP A 86 -11.55 23.89 -8.49
CA ASP A 86 -12.80 24.17 -7.78
C ASP A 86 -13.08 23.04 -6.77
N THR A 87 -12.79 23.31 -5.50
CA THR A 87 -12.97 22.37 -4.40
C THR A 87 -14.26 22.71 -3.69
N GLN A 88 -15.28 21.89 -3.90
CA GLN A 88 -16.55 22.03 -3.18
C GLN A 88 -16.75 20.88 -2.18
N PRO A 89 -17.34 21.16 -1.01
CA PRO A 89 -17.72 20.11 -0.08
C PRO A 89 -18.77 19.21 -0.75
N VAL A 90 -18.42 17.96 -1.00
CA VAL A 90 -19.38 16.96 -1.51
C VAL A 90 -20.36 16.63 -0.38
N PRO A 91 -21.68 16.71 -0.60
CA PRO A 91 -22.67 16.31 0.38
C PRO A 91 -22.44 14.86 0.81
N VAL A 92 -22.28 14.63 2.12
CA VAL A 92 -22.15 13.28 2.67
C VAL A 92 -23.55 12.77 2.97
N ASP A 93 -24.15 12.12 1.97
CA ASP A 93 -25.42 11.44 2.16
C ASP A 93 -25.24 10.21 3.07
N MET A 94 -26.22 9.95 3.93
CA MET A 94 -26.20 8.77 4.77
C MET A 94 -26.56 7.52 3.97
N PRO A 95 -26.00 6.35 4.29
CA PRO A 95 -26.41 5.10 3.66
C PRO A 95 -27.93 4.88 3.80
N ALA A 96 -28.53 4.21 2.82
CA ALA A 96 -29.97 3.94 2.81
C ALA A 96 -30.42 3.28 4.12
N GLY A 97 -31.48 3.83 4.73
CA GLY A 97 -32.05 3.34 5.99
C GLY A 97 -31.40 3.88 7.28
N TRP A 98 -30.34 4.67 7.19
CA TRP A 98 -29.73 5.30 8.37
C TRP A 98 -30.50 6.55 8.81
N SER A 99 -30.69 6.70 10.11
CA SER A 99 -31.26 7.92 10.71
C SER A 99 -30.15 8.73 11.38
N ARG A 100 -29.99 9.99 10.95
CA ARG A 100 -29.01 10.92 11.53
C ARG A 100 -29.15 11.05 13.05
N ILE A 101 -30.39 11.07 13.55
CA ILE A 101 -30.70 11.18 14.98
C ILE A 101 -30.27 9.92 15.74
N LYS A 102 -30.37 8.73 15.14
CA LYS A 102 -29.95 7.48 15.81
C LYS A 102 -28.42 7.35 15.89
N VAL A 103 -27.70 7.87 14.90
CA VAL A 103 -26.24 7.72 14.79
C VAL A 103 -25.51 8.86 15.49
N PHE A 104 -25.97 10.09 15.30
CA PHE A 104 -25.32 11.31 15.79
C PHE A 104 -26.18 12.13 16.74
N GLY A 105 -27.39 11.67 17.08
CA GLY A 105 -28.23 12.34 18.06
C GLY A 105 -27.72 12.10 19.47
N ARG A 106 -28.53 11.46 20.32
CA ARG A 106 -28.16 11.27 21.71
C ARG A 106 -27.12 10.15 21.85
N LEU A 107 -25.85 10.55 21.92
CA LEU A 107 -24.75 9.64 22.23
C LEU A 107 -24.97 8.99 23.60
N PRO A 108 -24.50 7.74 23.81
CA PRO A 108 -24.59 7.08 25.09
C PRO A 108 -23.89 7.93 26.15
N GLN A 109 -24.64 8.37 27.16
CA GLN A 109 -24.06 9.07 28.31
C GLN A 109 -23.35 8.02 29.15
N THR A 110 -22.04 7.92 28.98
CA THR A 110 -21.22 6.88 29.61
C THR A 110 -21.23 7.03 31.14
N ALA A 111 -20.97 5.90 31.80
CA ALA A 111 -21.30 5.56 33.19
C ALA A 111 -20.61 6.37 34.31
N THR A 112 -19.99 7.51 34.02
CA THR A 112 -19.40 8.36 35.05
C THR A 112 -20.46 9.37 35.52
N PRO A 113 -20.83 9.41 36.81
CA PRO A 113 -21.76 10.40 37.34
C PRO A 113 -21.05 11.77 37.44
N ALA A 114 -20.73 12.36 36.29
CA ALA A 114 -19.99 13.63 36.16
C ALA A 114 -20.68 14.77 36.91
N GLN A 115 -22.02 14.74 36.96
CA GLN A 115 -22.82 15.70 37.71
C GLN A 115 -22.59 15.60 39.23
N LEU A 116 -22.39 14.40 39.77
CA LEU A 116 -22.10 14.22 41.20
C LEU A 116 -20.69 14.72 41.52
N TYR A 117 -19.70 14.34 40.72
CA TYR A 117 -18.32 14.79 40.93
C TYR A 117 -18.15 16.30 40.74
N SER A 118 -18.89 16.92 39.82
CA SER A 118 -18.88 18.38 39.66
C SER A 118 -19.49 19.08 40.88
N MET A 119 -20.55 18.55 41.47
CA MET A 119 -21.13 19.05 42.73
C MET A 119 -20.16 18.92 43.90
N ILE A 120 -19.51 17.77 44.05
CA ILE A 120 -18.51 17.54 45.12
C ILE A 120 -17.32 18.48 44.95
N GLY A 121 -16.82 18.65 43.72
CA GLY A 121 -15.73 19.58 43.42
C GLY A 121 -16.09 21.03 43.73
N LEU A 122 -17.29 21.48 43.36
CA LEU A 122 -17.81 22.81 43.68
C LEU A 122 -17.92 23.04 45.19
N ALA A 123 -18.45 22.06 45.93
CA ALA A 123 -18.55 22.14 47.38
C ALA A 123 -17.16 22.25 48.04
N GLY A 124 -16.18 21.49 47.56
CA GLY A 124 -14.78 21.57 48.00
C GLY A 124 -14.16 22.94 47.76
N LEU A 125 -14.39 23.54 46.58
CA LEU A 125 -13.91 24.88 46.25
C LEU A 125 -14.54 25.96 47.14
N LEU A 126 -15.84 25.86 47.42
CA LEU A 126 -16.53 26.78 48.34
C LEU A 126 -15.98 26.67 49.77
N MET A 127 -15.71 25.46 50.24
CA MET A 127 -15.15 25.26 51.58
C MET A 127 -13.71 25.78 51.67
N ALA A 128 -12.88 25.55 50.64
CA ALA A 128 -11.52 26.07 50.56
C ALA A 128 -11.48 27.60 50.54
N THR A 129 -12.35 28.24 49.76
CA THR A 129 -12.45 29.71 49.71
C THR A 129 -12.89 30.28 51.07
N LEU A 130 -13.89 29.68 51.72
CA LEU A 130 -14.34 30.10 53.05
C LEU A 130 -13.23 29.98 54.11
N MET A 131 -12.47 28.87 54.11
CA MET A 131 -11.34 28.67 55.01
C MET A 131 -10.20 29.65 54.72
N SER A 132 -9.90 29.92 53.45
CA SER A 132 -8.87 30.90 53.07
C SER A 132 -9.25 32.32 53.50
N TRP A 133 -10.54 32.66 53.46
CA TRP A 133 -11.04 33.96 53.89
C TRP A 133 -11.00 34.11 55.41
N ARG A 134 -11.29 33.03 56.15
CA ARG A 134 -11.20 32.99 57.61
C ARG A 134 -9.76 33.08 58.11
N ARG A 135 -8.80 32.40 57.45
CA ARG A 135 -7.35 32.48 57.76
C ARG A 135 -6.73 33.84 57.48
N ARG A 136 -7.31 34.67 56.62
CA ARG A 136 -6.84 36.04 56.36
C ARG A 136 -7.37 37.08 57.35
N LYS A 137 -8.41 36.74 58.15
CA LYS A 137 -9.07 37.67 59.09
C LYS A 137 -8.66 37.47 60.56
N THR A 138 -7.98 36.37 60.87
CA THR A 138 -7.22 36.15 62.12
C THR A 138 -5.78 36.55 61.91
#